data_AF-A0A973QSQ3-F1
#
_entry.id   AF-A0A973QSQ3-F1
#
_cell.length_a   1.000
_cell.length_b   1.000
_cell.length_c   1.000
_cell.angle_alpha   90.00
_cell.angle_beta   90.00
_cell.angle_gamma   90.00
#
_symmetry.space_group_name_H-M   'P 1'
#
loop_
_entity.id
_entity.type
_entity.pdbx_description
1 polymer ?
#
loop_
_entity_poly.entity_id
_entity_poly.type
_entity_poly.pdbx_seq_one_letter_code
_entity_poly.pdbx_strand_id
1 'polypeptide(L)' 'TGWHKIYWKHKNHWSTLYDAPMPYAQFFSGGQAFHGVHDSIYTTLGSWGCINLRLGDARKLWRVLKKGDRVYVWGHRRGK' A
#
# COMPACT_ATOMS: atom_id res chain seq x y z
N THR A 1 -11.50 -3.65 8.00
CA THR A 1 -11.51 -2.40 8.80
C THR A 1 -10.89 -2.70 10.15
N GLY A 2 -10.40 -1.70 10.88
CA GLY A 2 -9.76 -1.86 12.19
C GLY A 2 -8.39 -1.20 12.31
N TRP A 3 -7.80 -1.35 13.49
CA TRP A 3 -6.45 -0.87 13.81
C TRP A 3 -5.38 -1.86 13.36
N HIS A 4 -4.34 -1.33 12.74
CA HIS A 4 -3.17 -2.04 12.24
C HIS A 4 -1.91 -1.25 12.61
N LYS A 5 -0.73 -1.86 12.41
CA LYS A 5 0.56 -1.20 12.58
C LYS A 5 1.48 -1.50 11.40
N ILE A 6 2.26 -0.51 10.99
CA ILE A 6 3.31 -0.71 9.99
C ILE A 6 4.35 -1.66 10.59
N TYR A 7 4.42 -2.90 10.08
CA TYR A 7 5.38 -3.89 10.60
C TYR A 7 6.61 -4.01 9.69
N TRP A 8 6.46 -3.73 8.39
CA TRP A 8 7.54 -3.83 7.43
C TRP A 8 7.50 -2.74 6.37
N LYS A 9 8.69 -2.36 5.90
CA LYS A 9 8.91 -1.30 4.93
C LYS A 9 9.98 -1.77 3.97
N HIS A 10 9.68 -1.79 2.67
CA HIS A 10 10.64 -2.13 1.63
C HIS A 10 10.55 -1.16 0.44
N LYS A 11 11.65 -0.43 0.16
CA LYS A 11 11.62 0.71 -0.78
C LYS A 11 11.44 0.28 -2.24
N ASN A 12 12.03 -0.84 -2.64
CA ASN A 12 11.99 -1.35 -4.02
C ASN A 12 11.37 -2.75 -4.03
N HIS A 13 10.17 -2.91 -3.49
CA HIS A 13 9.55 -4.22 -3.35
C HIS A 13 9.07 -4.75 -4.71
N TRP A 14 9.27 -6.05 -4.92
CA TRP A 14 8.70 -6.79 -6.03
C TRP A 14 7.66 -7.75 -5.48
N SER A 15 6.42 -7.65 -5.95
CA SER A 15 5.38 -8.60 -5.58
C SER A 15 5.57 -9.88 -6.37
N THR A 16 5.91 -10.99 -5.72
CA THR A 16 5.96 -12.29 -6.39
C THR A 16 4.58 -12.83 -6.75
N LEU A 17 3.54 -12.42 -6.02
CA LEU A 17 2.16 -12.84 -6.26
C LEU A 17 1.56 -12.21 -7.53
N TYR A 18 1.93 -10.96 -7.82
CA TYR A 18 1.40 -10.19 -8.94
C TYR A 18 2.44 -9.88 -10.02
N ASP A 19 3.65 -10.41 -9.86
CA ASP A 19 4.83 -10.15 -10.70
C ASP A 19 4.98 -8.67 -11.10
N ALA A 20 4.93 -7.79 -10.10
CA ALA A 20 4.83 -6.35 -10.32
C ALA A 20 5.64 -5.53 -9.30
N PRO A 21 6.17 -4.36 -9.70
CA PRO A 21 6.88 -3.49 -8.79
C PRO A 21 5.93 -2.77 -7.81
N MET A 22 6.28 -2.80 -6.53
CA MET A 22 5.63 -2.07 -5.44
C MET A 22 6.63 -1.10 -4.79
N PRO A 23 6.97 0.02 -5.46
CA PRO A 23 7.86 1.01 -4.89
C PRO A 23 7.29 1.63 -3.61
N TYR A 24 8.16 1.89 -2.63
CA TYR A 24 7.82 2.44 -1.32
C TYR A 24 6.77 1.60 -0.55
N ALA A 25 6.87 0.27 -0.57
CA ALA A 25 5.91 -0.64 0.05
C ALA A 25 5.96 -0.62 1.58
N GLN A 26 4.83 -0.30 2.23
CA GLN A 26 4.70 -0.21 3.69
C GLN A 26 3.57 -1.12 4.16
N PHE A 27 3.94 -2.26 4.71
CA PHE A 27 3.03 -3.35 5.08
C PHE A 27 2.43 -3.13 6.47
N PHE A 28 1.12 -3.34 6.58
CA PHE A 28 0.38 -3.14 7.81
C PHE A 28 -0.62 -4.25 8.16
N SER A 29 -1.02 -5.12 7.22
CA SER A 29 -1.97 -6.20 7.52
C SER A 29 -1.75 -7.45 6.65
N GLY A 30 -1.02 -8.45 7.15
CA GLY A 30 -0.95 -9.79 6.54
C GLY A 30 -0.56 -9.83 5.05
N GLY A 31 0.23 -8.86 4.57
CA GLY A 31 0.57 -8.70 3.15
C GLY A 31 -0.01 -7.44 2.49
N GLN A 32 -1.04 -6.81 3.08
CA GLN A 32 -1.57 -5.52 2.63
C GLN A 32 -0.60 -4.39 2.96
N ALA A 33 -0.36 -3.53 1.97
CA ALA A 33 0.59 -2.43 2.06
C ALA A 33 0.13 -1.17 1.34
N PHE A 34 0.64 -0.02 1.78
CA PHE A 34 0.70 1.17 0.94
C PHE A 34 1.85 1.01 -0.04
N HIS A 35 1.64 1.30 -1.33
CA HIS A 35 2.75 1.36 -2.30
C HIS A 35 2.43 2.30 -3.44
N GLY A 36 3.48 2.71 -4.15
CA GLY A 36 3.37 3.45 -5.39
C GLY A 36 3.00 2.53 -6.55
N VAL A 37 2.33 3.09 -7.54
CA VAL A 37 2.17 2.50 -8.87
C VAL A 37 2.71 3.45 -9.93
N HIS A 38 3.24 2.91 -11.02
CA HIS A 38 3.65 3.69 -12.20
C HIS A 38 2.46 3.92 -13.15
N ASP A 39 1.53 2.97 -13.19
CA ASP A 39 0.29 3.07 -13.97
C ASP A 39 -0.80 3.88 -13.26
N SER A 40 -1.94 4.04 -13.95
CA SER A 40 -3.11 4.73 -13.43
C SER A 40 -3.62 4.14 -12.12
N ILE A 41 -3.79 4.99 -11.10
CA ILE A 41 -4.45 4.64 -9.83
C ILE A 41 -5.94 4.30 -9.98
N TYR A 42 -6.54 4.58 -11.14
CA TYR A 42 -7.94 4.33 -11.46
C TYR A 42 -8.19 2.96 -12.10
N THR A 43 -7.19 2.08 -12.11
CA THR A 43 -7.38 0.70 -12.58
C THR A 43 -8.51 0.01 -11.80
N THR A 44 -9.44 -0.61 -12.54
CA THR A 44 -10.48 -1.50 -11.99
C THR A 44 -9.91 -2.87 -11.61
N LEU A 45 -8.73 -3.20 -12.12
CA LEU A 45 -7.90 -4.34 -11.72
C LEU A 45 -7.01 -3.89 -10.57
N GLY A 46 -7.58 -3.89 -9.37
CA GLY A 46 -6.81 -3.69 -8.14
C GLY A 46 -7.33 -2.59 -7.22
N SER A 47 -6.91 -2.63 -5.96
CA SER A 47 -5.98 -3.58 -5.37
C SER A 47 -6.68 -4.83 -4.85
N TRP A 48 -6.01 -5.98 -4.88
CA TRP A 48 -6.42 -7.20 -4.17
C TRP A 48 -6.22 -7.06 -2.64
N GLY A 49 -6.45 -5.86 -2.08
CA GLY A 49 -6.30 -5.52 -0.67
C GLY A 49 -5.22 -4.48 -0.32
N CYS A 50 -4.24 -4.21 -1.20
CA CYS A 50 -3.25 -3.14 -0.99
C CYS A 50 -3.84 -1.72 -1.14
N ILE A 51 -3.07 -0.66 -0.85
CA ILE A 51 -3.52 0.72 -1.05
C ILE A 51 -2.57 1.38 -2.05
N ASN A 52 -3.04 1.52 -3.29
CA ASN A 52 -2.28 2.11 -4.39
C ASN A 52 -2.22 3.63 -4.24
N LEU A 53 -1.01 4.19 -4.35
CA LEU A 53 -0.74 5.61 -4.32
C LEU A 53 -0.04 6.03 -5.61
N ARG A 54 -0.19 7.30 -6.00
CA ARG A 54 0.71 7.89 -6.99
C ARG A 54 2.14 7.82 -6.45
N LEU A 55 3.12 7.58 -7.32
CA LEU A 55 4.52 7.39 -6.91
C LEU A 55 5.06 8.54 -6.04
N GLY A 56 4.67 9.79 -6.34
CA GLY A 56 5.04 10.97 -5.55
C GLY A 56 4.49 10.94 -4.13
N ASP A 57 3.24 10.51 -3.95
CA ASP A 57 2.59 10.41 -2.65
C ASP A 57 3.11 9.22 -1.84
N ALA A 58 3.35 8.08 -2.49
CA ALA A 58 4.00 6.94 -1.88
C ALA A 58 5.37 7.32 -1.29
N ARG A 59 6.18 8.08 -2.06
CA ARG A 59 7.48 8.60 -1.61
C ARG A 59 7.34 9.56 -0.43
N LYS A 60 6.34 10.45 -0.45
CA LYS A 60 6.08 11.39 0.67
C LYS A 60 5.69 10.60 1.92
N LEU A 61 4.70 9.72 1.82
CA LEU A 61 4.20 8.92 2.94
C LEU A 61 5.30 8.03 3.53
N TRP A 62 6.16 7.46 2.68
CA TRP A 62 7.31 6.68 3.12
C TRP A 62 8.27 7.44 4.04
N ARG A 63 8.42 8.75 3.85
CA ARG A 63 9.27 9.58 4.73
C ARG A 63 8.61 9.91 6.07
N VAL A 64 7.28 9.92 6.10
CA VAL A 64 6.50 10.27 7.29
C VAL A 64 6.32 9.06 8.19
N LEU A 65 5.83 7.94 7.65
CA LEU A 65 5.51 6.76 8.44
C LEU A 65 6.75 5.97 8.83
N LYS A 66 6.77 5.42 10.04
CA LYS A 66 7.79 4.54 10.60
C LYS A 66 7.19 3.17 10.94
N LYS A 67 8.05 2.18 11.15
CA LYS A 67 7.59 0.89 11.72
C LYS A 67 7.01 1.16 13.11
N GLY A 68 5.88 0.54 13.42
CA GLY A 68 5.12 0.73 14.66
C GLY A 68 4.00 1.78 14.57
N ASP A 69 4.02 2.65 13.55
CA ASP A 69 2.97 3.64 13.36
C ASP A 69 1.62 2.97 13.08
N ARG A 70 0.56 3.56 13.63
CA ARG A 70 -0.78 3.01 13.58
C ARG A 70 -1.47 3.39 12.27
N VAL A 71 -2.16 2.41 11.68
CA VAL A 71 -3.01 2.57 10.51
C VAL A 71 -4.42 2.19 10.91
N TYR A 72 -5.39 3.06 10.67
CA TYR A 72 -6.79 2.74 10.90
C TYR A 72 -7.52 2.66 9.56
N VAL A 73 -8.08 1.48 9.25
CA VAL A 73 -8.84 1.25 8.03
C VAL A 73 -10.32 1.28 8.36
N TRP A 74 -11.08 2.12 7.67
CA TRP A 74 -12.50 2.33 7.93
C TRP A 74 -13.28 2.46 6.61
N GLY A 75 -14.61 2.32 6.69
CA GLY A 75 -15.48 2.33 5.53
C GLY A 75 -15.38 1.07 4.67
N HIS A 76 -16.05 1.12 3.51
CA HIS A 76 -16.08 0.04 2.52
C HIS A 76 -16.06 0.66 1.12
N ARG A 77 -15.11 0.24 0.28
CA ARG A 77 -15.10 0.64 -1.13
C ARG A 77 -16.24 -0.11 -1.81
N ARG A 78 -17.29 0.62 -2.22
CA ARG A 78 -18.39 0.03 -3.00
C ARG A 78 -17.78 -0.59 -4.28
N GLY A 79 -17.98 -1.90 -4.44
CA GLY A 79 -17.64 -2.58 -5.68
C GLY A 79 -18.54 -2.13 -6.84
N LYS A 80 -18.17 -2.47 -8.06
CA LYS A 80 -19.18 -2.68 -9.12
C LYS A 80 -19.96 -3.94 -8.79
#